data_AF-A0A953E9E1-F1
#
_entry.id   AF-A0A953E9E1-F1
#
_cell.length_a   1.000
_cell.length_b   1.000
_cell.length_c   1.000
_cell.angle_alpha   90.00
_cell.angle_beta   90.00
_cell.angle_gamma   90.00
#
_symmetry.space_group_name_H-M   'P 1'
#
loop_
_entity.id
_entity.type
_entity.pdbx_description
1 polymer ?
#
loop_
_entity_poly.entity_id
_entity_poly.type
_entity_poly.pdbx_seq_one_letter_code
_entity_poly.pdbx_strand_id
1 'polypeptide(L)'
;MTTLLQPLGTGPTEGRPVYRSTKAYDHNEGLSCCFRQWRATHSHCQLLHGYALAFKFVFATFELDERNWCFDFGGLKPIRAWLHEMFDHTTLVA
;
A
#
# COMPACT_ATOMS: atom_id res chain seq x y z
N MET A 1 10.95 -5.13 7.83
CA MET A 1 9.85 -6.11 7.67
C MET A 1 9.39 -6.47 9.06
N THR A 2 8.27 -5.91 9.51
CA THR A 2 7.78 -6.16 10.87
C THR A 2 6.52 -6.99 10.76
N THR A 3 6.62 -8.29 11.02
CA THR A 3 5.46 -9.15 11.26
C THR A 3 5.04 -8.89 12.70
N LEU A 4 4.23 -7.85 12.93
CA LEU A 4 3.57 -7.69 14.22
C LEU A 4 2.43 -8.71 14.30
N LEU A 5 2.68 -9.82 14.99
CA LEU A 5 1.63 -10.69 15.51
C LEU A 5 0.91 -9.93 16.63
N GLN A 6 0.02 -9.00 16.28
CA GLN A 6 -0.86 -8.37 17.25
C GLN A 6 -2.23 -9.04 17.19
N PRO A 7 -2.61 -9.83 18.20
CA PRO A 7 -4.01 -10.17 18.39
C PRO A 7 -4.71 -8.91 18.89
N LEU A 8 -5.60 -8.32 18.08
CA LEU A 8 -6.44 -7.21 18.51
C LEU A 8 -7.91 -7.62 18.41
N GLY A 9 -8.54 -7.76 19.58
CA GLY A 9 -9.95 -7.44 19.82
C GLY A 9 -11.03 -8.24 19.09
N THR A 10 -11.85 -8.93 19.87
CA THR A 10 -13.08 -9.64 19.51
C THR A 10 -14.18 -8.70 19.00
N GLY A 11 -14.47 -8.72 17.70
CA GLY A 11 -15.73 -8.29 17.07
C GLY A 11 -16.55 -9.50 16.59
N PRO A 12 -17.82 -9.34 16.16
CA PRO A 12 -18.88 -10.36 16.25
C PRO A 12 -18.85 -11.45 15.16
N THR A 13 -17.69 -12.05 14.94
CA THR A 13 -17.52 -13.40 14.36
C THR A 13 -16.49 -14.11 15.22
N GLU A 14 -16.96 -15.02 16.05
CA GLU A 14 -16.27 -15.55 17.23
C GLU A 14 -14.88 -16.17 16.96
N GLY A 15 -13.89 -15.77 17.77
CA GLY A 15 -12.79 -16.61 18.24
C GLY A 15 -11.57 -16.86 17.35
N ARG A 16 -11.60 -16.61 16.03
CA ARG A 16 -10.42 -16.87 15.18
C ARG A 16 -9.39 -15.73 15.25
N PRO A 17 -8.11 -16.01 15.59
CA PRO A 17 -7.07 -14.98 15.55
C PRO A 17 -6.88 -14.48 14.12
N VAL A 18 -6.78 -13.16 13.94
CA VAL A 18 -6.45 -12.53 12.65
C VAL A 18 -4.96 -12.25 12.61
N TYR A 19 -4.25 -12.91 11.71
CA TYR A 19 -2.85 -12.64 11.41
C TYR A 19 -2.75 -11.46 10.45
N ARG A 20 -1.75 -10.59 10.64
CA ARG A 20 -1.50 -9.45 9.76
C ARG A 20 -0.04 -9.38 9.35
N SER A 21 0.19 -8.98 8.11
CA SER A 21 1.52 -8.62 7.62
C SER A 21 1.43 -7.28 6.88
N THR A 22 2.52 -6.53 6.87
CA THR A 22 2.57 -5.22 6.22
C THR A 22 3.80 -5.13 5.32
N LYS A 23 3.58 -4.73 4.07
CA LYS A 23 4.64 -4.32 3.14
C LYS A 23 4.53 -2.82 2.92
N ALA A 24 5.62 -2.11 3.15
CA ALA A 24 5.75 -0.71 2.82
C ALA A 24 6.73 -0.54 1.66
N TYR A 25 6.35 0.31 0.70
CA TYR A 25 7.21 0.96 -0.26
C TYR A 25 7.26 2.43 0.16
N ASP A 26 8.35 2.83 0.80
CA ASP A 26 8.49 4.18 1.35
C ASP A 26 8.96 5.18 0.29
N HIS A 27 9.24 6.42 0.70
CA HIS A 27 9.66 7.48 -0.22
C HIS A 27 11.00 7.18 -0.92
N ASN A 28 11.82 6.24 -0.42
CA ASN A 28 13.06 5.83 -1.07
C ASN A 28 12.83 4.88 -2.25
N GLU A 29 11.59 4.40 -2.43
CA GLU A 29 11.22 3.59 -3.60
C GLU A 29 11.35 4.39 -4.91
N GLY A 30 11.38 5.72 -4.83
CA GLY A 30 11.61 6.60 -5.97
C GLY A 30 10.35 6.97 -6.75
N LEU A 31 9.16 6.65 -6.24
CA LEU A 31 7.87 6.85 -6.93
C LEU A 31 7.44 8.33 -6.96
N SER A 32 8.17 9.15 -7.72
CA SER A 32 7.93 10.57 -7.89
C SER A 32 6.86 10.83 -8.95
N CYS A 33 5.73 11.43 -8.56
CA CYS A 33 4.59 11.61 -9.45
C CYS A 33 4.10 13.06 -9.43
N CYS A 34 3.80 13.60 -10.62
CA CYS A 34 3.04 14.83 -10.76
C CYS A 34 1.53 14.51 -10.82
N PHE A 35 0.67 15.37 -10.29
CA PHE A 35 -0.78 15.18 -10.32
C PHE A 35 -1.54 16.51 -10.45
N ARG A 36 -2.75 16.40 -11.00
CA ARG A 36 -3.71 17.51 -11.13
C ARG A 36 -5.14 17.00 -10.95
N GLN A 37 -5.87 17.63 -10.03
CA GLN A 37 -7.31 17.45 -9.86
C GLN A 37 -8.04 18.71 -10.34
N TRP A 38 -8.39 18.76 -11.63
CA TRP A 38 -8.94 19.97 -12.26
C TRP A 38 -10.26 20.47 -11.65
N ARG A 39 -11.03 19.60 -10.99
CA ARG A 39 -12.28 19.99 -10.31
C ARG A 39 -12.06 20.60 -8.93
N ALA A 40 -10.84 20.61 -8.40
CA ALA A 40 -10.52 21.17 -7.09
C ALA A 40 -10.40 22.70 -7.12
N THR A 41 -11.47 23.40 -7.51
CA THR A 41 -11.50 24.87 -7.65
C THR A 41 -11.25 25.62 -6.33
N HIS A 42 -11.43 24.94 -5.20
CA HIS A 42 -11.22 25.46 -3.85
C HIS A 42 -9.79 25.27 -3.31
N SER A 43 -8.87 24.66 -4.07
CA SER A 43 -7.50 24.44 -3.62
C SER A 43 -6.47 24.56 -4.75
N HIS A 44 -5.18 24.54 -4.39
CA HIS A 44 -4.09 24.51 -5.38
C HIS A 44 -3.97 23.15 -6.09
N CYS A 45 -4.76 22.14 -5.71
CA CYS A 45 -4.71 20.83 -6.35
C CYS A 45 -5.22 20.85 -7.81
N GLN A 46 -5.88 21.93 -8.23
CA GLN A 46 -6.22 22.17 -9.64
C GLN A 46 -5.01 22.53 -10.52
N LEU A 47 -3.88 22.90 -9.92
CA LEU A 47 -2.61 23.17 -10.60
C LEU A 47 -1.76 21.89 -10.66
N LEU A 48 -0.78 21.86 -11.56
CA LEU A 48 0.21 20.78 -11.59
C LEU A 48 1.13 20.90 -10.36
N HIS A 49 1.32 19.80 -9.65
CA HIS A 49 2.17 19.69 -8.47
C HIS A 49 2.61 18.23 -8.30
N GLY A 50 3.63 17.97 -7.47
CA GLY A 50 4.20 16.63 -7.35
C GLY A 50 4.62 16.25 -5.93
N TYR A 51 4.67 14.94 -5.67
CA TYR A 51 5.07 14.33 -4.41
C TYR A 51 5.86 13.04 -4.68
N ALA A 52 6.66 12.64 -3.68
CA ALA A 52 7.17 11.27 -3.59
C ALA A 52 6.11 10.38 -2.95
N LEU A 53 5.48 9.50 -3.74
CA LEU A 53 4.44 8.61 -3.25
C LEU A 53 5.04 7.46 -2.42
N ALA A 54 4.31 7.07 -1.38
CA ALA A 54 4.61 5.89 -0.57
C ALA A 54 3.35 5.02 -0.48
N PHE A 55 3.53 3.70 -0.52
CA PHE A 55 2.45 2.73 -0.52
C PHE A 55 2.60 1.76 0.64
N LYS A 56 1.53 1.56 1.39
CA LYS A 56 1.46 0.59 2.50
C LYS A 56 0.36 -0.43 2.21
N PHE A 57 0.77 -1.67 2.01
CA PHE A 57 -0.13 -2.80 1.86
C PHE A 57 -0.24 -3.54 3.19
N VAL A 58 -1.48 -3.74 3.65
CA VAL A 58 -1.80 -4.51 4.86
C VAL A 58 -2.55 -5.75 4.44
N PHE A 59 -1.96 -6.91 4.70
CA PHE A 59 -2.57 -8.22 4.46
C PHE A 59 -3.11 -8.77 5.77
N ALA A 60 -4.21 -9.50 5.68
CA ALA A 60 -4.79 -10.17 6.83
C ALA A 60 -5.33 -11.55 6.42
N THR A 61 -5.19 -12.53 7.31
CA THR A 61 -5.71 -13.89 7.12
C THR A 61 -6.11 -14.48 8.47
N PHE A 62 -7.05 -15.42 8.45
CA PHE A 62 -7.40 -16.23 9.63
C PHE A 62 -6.49 -17.45 9.79
N GLU A 63 -5.80 -17.86 8.73
CA GLU A 63 -4.96 -19.06 8.68
C GLU A 63 -3.64 -18.72 7.99
N LEU A 64 -2.52 -19.14 8.59
CA LEU A 64 -1.20 -19.00 7.99
C LEU A 64 -0.97 -20.13 6.99
N ASP A 65 -0.11 -19.90 5.99
CA ASP A 65 0.32 -20.95 5.08
C ASP A 65 1.24 -22.00 5.77
N GLU A 66 1.67 -23.02 5.01
CA GLU A 66 2.59 -24.07 5.46
C GLU A 66 3.94 -23.56 6.01
N ARG A 67 4.28 -22.29 5.73
CA ARG A 67 5.50 -21.61 6.18
C ARG A 67 5.26 -20.67 7.35
N ASN A 68 4.05 -20.68 7.91
CA ASN A 68 3.56 -19.76 8.93
C ASN A 68 3.55 -18.29 8.45
N TRP A 69 3.30 -18.03 7.17
CA TRP A 69 3.18 -16.68 6.63
C TRP A 69 1.73 -16.27 6.42
N CYS A 70 1.46 -14.99 6.67
CA CYS A 70 0.19 -14.35 6.32
C CYS A 70 0.10 -14.05 4.82
N PHE A 71 1.25 -13.76 4.18
CA PHE A 71 1.35 -13.46 2.76
C PHE A 71 2.81 -13.59 2.29
N ASP A 72 3.06 -14.22 1.15
CA ASP A 72 4.38 -14.28 0.52
C ASP A 72 4.67 -12.99 -0.26
N PHE A 73 5.53 -12.13 0.31
CA PHE A 73 5.93 -10.87 -0.34
C PHE A 73 6.71 -11.06 -1.65
N GLY A 74 7.23 -12.25 -1.95
CA GLY A 74 7.81 -12.58 -3.24
C GLY A 74 6.83 -12.38 -4.40
N GLY A 75 5.52 -12.56 -4.13
CA GLY A 75 4.44 -12.32 -5.09
C GLY A 75 4.19 -10.85 -5.42
N LEU A 76 4.81 -9.89 -4.71
CA LEU A 76 4.61 -8.45 -4.96
C LEU A 76 5.55 -7.87 -6.02
N LYS A 77 6.39 -8.67 -6.68
CA LYS A 77 7.26 -8.18 -7.77
C LYS A 77 6.47 -7.53 -8.91
N PRO A 78 5.37 -8.13 -9.43
CA PRO A 78 4.56 -7.49 -10.48
C PRO A 78 3.88 -6.21 -9.98
N ILE A 79 3.40 -6.18 -8.74
CA ILE A 79 2.82 -4.98 -8.13
C ILE A 79 3.85 -3.87 -8.03
N ARG A 80 5.07 -4.18 -7.56
CA ARG A 80 6.17 -3.20 -7.54
C ARG A 80 6.46 -2.66 -8.94
N ALA A 81 6.55 -3.53 -9.95
CA ALA A 81 6.79 -3.10 -11.33
C ALA A 81 5.67 -2.17 -11.84
N TRP A 82 4.41 -2.52 -11.58
CA TRP A 82 3.26 -1.69 -11.93
C TRP A 82 3.28 -0.34 -11.20
N LEU A 83 3.66 -0.31 -9.92
CA LEU A 83 3.80 0.95 -9.19
C LEU A 83 4.85 1.88 -9.85
N HIS A 84 5.98 1.32 -10.29
CA HIS A 84 6.99 2.09 -11.02
C HIS A 84 6.47 2.58 -12.38
N GLU A 85 5.85 1.71 -13.16
CA GLU A 85 5.26 2.06 -14.47
C GLU A 85 4.23 3.18 -14.37
N MET A 86 3.39 3.15 -13.33
CA MET A 86 2.28 4.09 -13.19
C MET A 86 2.67 5.40 -12.50
N PHE A 87 3.62 5.37 -11.56
CA PHE A 87 3.83 6.47 -10.62
C PHE A 87 5.26 7.02 -10.58
N ASP A 88 6.26 6.37 -11.20
CA ASP A 88 7.60 6.93 -11.28
C ASP A 88 7.76 7.81 -12.51
N HIS A 89 8.11 9.08 -12.32
CA HIS A 89 8.29 10.09 -13.37
C HIS A 89 7.08 10.21 -14.31
N THR A 90 5.87 10.01 -13.78
CA THR A 90 4.61 10.15 -14.53
C THR A 90 3.82 11.39 -14.09
N THR A 91 2.80 11.74 -14.87
CA THR A 91 1.80 12.75 -14.52
C THR A 91 0.39 12.14 -14.55
N LEU A 92 -0.30 12.19 -13.42
CA LEU A 92 -1.68 11.73 -13.29
C LEU A 92 -2.67 12.88 -13.38
N VAL A 93 -3.67 12.74 -14.23
CA VAL A 93 -4.71 13.74 -14.45
C VAL A 93 -6.06 13.08 -14.21
N ALA A 94 -6.85 13.69 -13.31
CA ALA A 94 -8.24 13.28 -13.03
C ALA A 94 -9.26 13.99 -13.93
#